data_AF-A0A7S3V138-F1
#
_entry.id   AF-A0A7S3V138-F1
#
_cell.length_a   1.000
_cell.length_b   1.000
_cell.length_c   1.000
_cell.angle_alpha   90.00
_cell.angle_beta   90.00
_cell.angle_gamma   90.00
#
_symmetry.space_group_name_H-M   'P 1'
#
loop_
_entity.id
_entity.type
_entity.pdbx_description
1 polymer ?
#
loop_
_entity_poly.entity_id
_entity_poly.type
_entity_poly.pdbx_seq_one_letter_code
_entity_poly.pdbx_strand_id
1 'polypeptide(L)'
;NKLQSLIIFPVSRYKNDDFWLISSSYTEPYKLCIVSPLVGLDISYHIETIRQEPHVYDSSGVVVERHETTSMDGTKVKYFMVYKADPRHGEDTPKNMTAILHGYGGFGLMHCKPNYDKLMGFFWLQKGFVYCDANIRGGGEHVDWRQGCIKGQIHKSFEDFEAIAKDLIKKGVTSRSKLGCWGVSHGGLLTGNVNSTLKCCIISFVVGQKLFINYACY
;
A
#
# COMPACT_ATOMS: atom_id res chain seq x y z
N ASN A 1 -8.49 15.93 -5.23
CA ASN A 1 -8.13 14.52 -5.51
C ASN A 1 -7.05 14.01 -4.56
N LYS A 2 -7.35 13.85 -3.27
CA LYS A 2 -6.47 13.11 -2.34
C LYS A 2 -6.86 11.63 -2.42
N LEU A 3 -5.88 10.75 -2.62
CA LEU A 3 -6.08 9.30 -2.56
C LEU A 3 -6.47 8.91 -1.13
N GLN A 4 -7.74 8.58 -0.92
CA GLN A 4 -8.30 8.21 0.37
C GLN A 4 -9.01 6.87 0.29
N SER A 5 -8.89 6.09 1.35
CA SER A 5 -9.76 4.94 1.59
C SER A 5 -10.98 5.41 2.35
N LEU A 6 -12.16 4.95 1.91
CA LEU A 6 -13.44 5.25 2.54
C LEU A 6 -14.11 3.92 2.91
N ILE A 7 -14.61 3.83 4.14
CA ILE A 7 -15.44 2.73 4.62
C ILE A 7 -16.77 3.33 5.06
N ILE A 8 -17.86 2.86 4.47
CA ILE A 8 -19.20 3.41 4.68
C ILE A 8 -20.09 2.32 5.27
N PHE A 9 -20.83 2.65 6.32
CA PHE A 9 -21.83 1.75 6.90
C PHE A 9 -23.01 2.57 7.46
N PRO A 10 -24.25 2.06 7.39
CA PRO A 10 -25.42 2.79 7.87
C PRO A 10 -25.34 3.01 9.38
N VAL A 11 -25.73 4.21 9.85
CA VAL A 11 -25.89 4.49 11.29
C VAL A 11 -27.03 3.67 11.85
N SER A 12 -28.16 3.66 11.14
CA SER A 12 -29.30 2.80 11.42
C SER A 12 -29.88 2.30 10.10
N ARG A 13 -30.40 1.07 10.10
CA ARG A 13 -31.12 0.54 8.93
C ARG A 13 -32.58 0.99 8.84
N TYR A 14 -33.12 1.58 9.91
CA TYR A 14 -34.56 1.78 10.06
C TYR A 14 -34.98 3.13 10.64
N LYS A 15 -34.03 3.93 11.14
CA LYS A 15 -34.35 5.15 11.90
C LYS A 15 -34.03 6.45 11.15
N ASN A 16 -33.00 6.44 10.30
CA ASN A 16 -32.53 7.59 9.56
C ASN A 16 -31.71 7.13 8.35
N ASP A 17 -31.47 8.07 7.44
CA ASP A 17 -30.64 7.89 6.25
C ASP A 17 -29.19 8.33 6.49
N ASP A 18 -28.75 8.38 7.75
CA ASP A 18 -27.38 8.76 8.10
C ASP A 18 -26.41 7.59 7.90
N PHE A 19 -25.20 7.89 7.48
CA PHE A 19 -24.12 6.92 7.30
C PHE A 19 -22.89 7.30 8.12
N TRP A 20 -22.28 6.30 8.75
CA TRP A 20 -20.92 6.42 9.24
C TRP A 20 -19.95 6.33 8.07
N LEU A 21 -18.97 7.22 8.08
CA LEU A 21 -17.86 7.25 7.14
C LEU A 21 -16.55 7.19 7.91
N ILE A 22 -15.75 6.15 7.69
CA ILE A 22 -14.35 6.12 8.12
C ILE A 22 -13.49 6.48 6.93
N SER A 23 -12.66 7.52 7.06
CA SER A 23 -11.73 7.95 6.01
C SER A 23 -10.28 7.97 6.49
N SER A 24 -9.35 7.58 5.62
CA SER A 24 -7.90 7.68 5.87
C SER A 24 -7.14 7.83 4.54
N SER A 25 -5.90 8.30 4.60
CA SER A 25 -4.96 8.23 3.48
C SER A 25 -3.56 7.89 4.00
N TYR A 26 -2.58 7.80 3.09
CA TYR A 26 -1.18 7.69 3.50
C TYR A 26 -0.68 8.87 4.33
N THR A 27 -1.37 10.02 4.39
CA THR A 27 -0.90 11.22 5.12
C THR A 27 -1.89 11.76 6.14
N GLU A 28 -3.13 11.24 6.14
CA GLU A 28 -4.21 11.63 7.04
C GLU A 28 -4.64 10.44 7.90
N PRO A 29 -4.56 10.55 9.25
CA PRO A 29 -5.06 9.55 10.18
C PRO A 29 -6.53 9.22 9.98
N TYR A 30 -6.96 8.10 10.55
CA TYR A 30 -8.36 7.69 10.51
C TYR A 30 -9.27 8.75 11.13
N LYS A 31 -10.26 9.18 10.35
CA LYS A 31 -11.38 10.03 10.76
C LYS A 31 -12.66 9.21 10.76
N LEU A 32 -13.40 9.27 11.86
CA LEU A 32 -14.79 8.84 11.94
C LEU A 32 -15.68 10.06 11.71
N CYS A 33 -16.47 10.01 10.66
CA CYS A 33 -17.42 11.04 10.28
C CYS A 33 -18.84 10.48 10.28
N ILE A 34 -19.82 11.35 10.55
CA ILE A 34 -21.22 11.09 10.22
C ILE A 34 -21.56 11.86 8.95
N VAL A 35 -22.30 11.21 8.06
CA VAL A 35 -22.75 11.76 6.79
C VAL A 35 -24.26 11.76 6.79
N SER A 36 -24.85 12.95 6.76
CA SER A 36 -26.30 13.15 6.73
C SER A 36 -26.74 13.68 5.38
N PRO A 37 -27.69 13.03 4.69
CA PRO A 37 -28.24 13.56 3.46
C PRO A 37 -29.02 14.84 3.73
N LEU A 38 -28.80 15.85 2.90
CA LEU A 38 -29.58 17.08 2.92
C LEU A 38 -30.79 16.90 1.99
N VAL A 39 -31.96 17.28 2.47
CA VAL A 39 -33.22 17.15 1.71
C VAL A 39 -33.31 18.26 0.67
N GLY A 40 -33.37 17.90 -0.62
CA GLY A 40 -33.47 18.83 -1.75
C GLY A 40 -33.49 18.10 -3.11
N LEU A 41 -33.61 18.86 -4.22
CA LEU A 41 -33.57 18.32 -5.59
C LEU A 41 -32.17 17.81 -6.02
N ASP A 42 -31.13 18.23 -5.30
CA ASP A 42 -29.75 17.80 -5.50
C ASP A 42 -29.30 16.85 -4.39
N ILE A 43 -28.57 15.80 -4.79
CA ILE A 43 -27.89 14.90 -3.86
C ILE A 43 -26.77 15.69 -3.18
N SER A 44 -27.04 16.22 -1.99
CA SER A 44 -26.08 16.94 -1.17
C SER A 44 -25.98 16.31 0.22
N TYR A 45 -24.80 16.35 0.80
CA TYR A 45 -24.51 15.69 2.08
C TYR A 45 -23.80 16.66 3.01
N HIS A 46 -24.17 16.62 4.29
CA HIS A 46 -23.40 17.21 5.37
C HIS A 46 -22.45 16.15 5.94
N ILE A 47 -21.16 16.46 6.02
CA ILE A 47 -20.15 15.57 6.61
C ILE A 47 -19.59 16.25 7.86
N GLU A 48 -19.83 15.65 9.01
CA GLU A 48 -19.29 16.10 10.30
C GLU A 48 -18.25 15.09 10.80
N THR A 49 -17.06 15.57 11.20
CA THR A 49 -16.04 14.72 11.81
C THR A 49 -16.34 14.56 13.30
N ILE A 50 -16.66 13.34 13.72
CA ILE A 50 -16.96 13.02 15.12
C ILE A 50 -15.68 12.75 15.90
N ARG A 51 -14.72 12.05 15.28
CA ARG A 51 -13.44 11.72 15.93
C ARG A 51 -12.32 11.59 14.90
N GLN A 52 -11.11 11.98 15.29
CA GLN A 52 -9.91 11.78 14.50
C GLN A 52 -8.81 11.17 15.37
N GLU A 53 -8.07 10.20 14.82
CA GLU A 53 -6.85 9.71 15.45
C GLU A 53 -5.74 10.77 15.43
N PRO A 54 -4.83 10.79 16.43
CA PRO A 54 -3.74 11.75 16.44
C PRO A 54 -2.80 11.52 15.25
N HIS A 55 -2.23 12.62 14.74
CA HIS A 55 -1.08 12.55 13.85
C HIS A 55 0.13 12.07 14.65
N VAL A 56 0.64 10.88 14.33
CA VAL A 56 1.78 10.30 15.05
C VAL A 56 3.11 10.62 14.39
N TYR A 57 3.09 11.13 13.15
CA TYR A 57 4.26 11.60 12.42
C TYR A 57 3.91 12.82 11.56
N ASP A 58 4.93 13.61 11.24
CA ASP A 58 4.82 14.77 10.35
C ASP A 58 4.72 14.32 8.88
N SER A 59 3.52 14.40 8.32
CA SER A 59 3.21 14.08 6.94
C SER A 59 3.40 15.25 5.96
N SER A 60 3.89 16.41 6.42
CA SER A 60 4.22 17.52 5.53
C SER A 60 5.30 17.10 4.52
N GLY A 61 5.12 17.50 3.26
CA GLY A 61 6.02 17.13 2.17
C GLY A 61 6.00 15.65 1.78
N VAL A 62 5.10 14.82 2.33
CA VAL A 62 4.91 13.44 1.86
C VAL A 62 4.20 13.46 0.51
N VAL A 63 4.83 12.85 -0.48
CA VAL A 63 4.34 12.66 -1.84
C VAL A 63 3.85 11.23 -1.97
N VAL A 64 2.71 11.07 -2.65
CA VAL A 64 2.11 9.77 -2.99
C VAL A 64 1.93 9.71 -4.49
N GLU A 65 2.68 8.85 -5.14
CA GLU A 65 2.62 8.67 -6.59
C GLU A 65 2.08 7.29 -6.94
N ARG A 66 1.32 7.22 -8.03
CA ARG A 66 0.91 5.93 -8.60
C ARG A 66 1.77 5.66 -9.82
N HIS A 67 2.40 4.49 -9.82
CA HIS A 67 3.15 3.99 -10.96
C HIS A 67 2.54 2.71 -11.50
N GLU A 68 2.97 2.37 -12.70
CA GLU A 68 2.61 1.15 -13.39
C GLU A 68 3.87 0.53 -14.00
N THR A 69 3.98 -0.79 -13.89
CA THR A 69 5.03 -1.60 -14.53
C THR A 69 4.39 -2.76 -15.29
N THR A 70 5.20 -3.48 -16.06
CA THR A 70 4.76 -4.63 -16.84
C THR A 70 5.31 -5.90 -16.20
N SER A 71 4.42 -6.82 -15.83
CA SER A 71 4.75 -8.16 -15.36
C SER A 71 5.32 -9.02 -16.48
N MET A 72 5.83 -10.21 -16.13
CA MET A 72 6.49 -11.11 -17.08
C MET A 72 5.58 -11.55 -18.23
N ASP A 73 4.28 -11.69 -17.98
CA ASP A 73 3.28 -12.05 -18.99
C ASP A 73 2.65 -10.87 -19.73
N GLY A 74 3.21 -9.66 -19.57
CA GLY A 74 2.69 -8.45 -20.21
C GLY A 74 1.61 -7.71 -19.40
N THR A 75 1.14 -8.29 -18.29
CA THR A 75 0.11 -7.64 -17.44
C THR A 75 0.62 -6.34 -16.86
N LYS A 76 -0.18 -5.28 -16.91
CA LYS A 76 0.13 -4.01 -16.25
C LYS A 76 -0.20 -4.08 -14.76
N VAL A 77 0.82 -3.91 -13.93
CA VAL A 77 0.71 -3.97 -12.46
C VAL A 77 0.99 -2.59 -11.89
N LYS A 78 0.11 -2.13 -11.01
CA LYS A 78 0.20 -0.80 -10.39
C LYS A 78 0.82 -0.89 -9.00
N TYR A 79 1.44 0.19 -8.56
CA TYR A 79 1.93 0.31 -7.20
C TYR A 79 1.88 1.78 -6.77
N PHE A 80 1.73 2.02 -5.46
CA PHE A 80 1.90 3.34 -4.90
C PHE A 80 3.32 3.48 -4.36
N MET A 81 3.94 4.63 -4.61
CA MET A 81 5.22 5.03 -4.05
C MET A 81 4.96 6.21 -3.12
N VAL A 82 5.36 6.07 -1.87
CA VAL A 82 5.15 7.05 -0.81
C VAL A 82 6.51 7.42 -0.22
N TYR A 83 6.83 8.70 -0.24
CA TYR A 83 8.11 9.21 0.25
C TYR A 83 7.95 10.66 0.67
N LYS A 84 8.88 11.15 1.50
CA LYS A 84 8.95 12.57 1.84
C LYS A 84 9.85 13.26 0.82
N ALA A 85 9.35 14.27 0.13
CA ALA A 85 10.16 15.08 -0.77
C ALA A 85 11.25 15.81 0.02
N ASP A 86 12.49 15.75 -0.47
CA ASP A 86 13.58 16.56 0.08
C ASP A 86 13.69 17.85 -0.75
N PRO A 87 13.33 19.01 -0.17
CA PRO A 87 13.40 20.29 -0.89
C PRO A 87 14.82 20.65 -1.33
N ARG A 88 15.87 20.03 -0.75
CA ARG A 88 17.27 20.26 -1.12
C ARG A 88 17.69 19.53 -2.39
N HIS A 89 16.93 18.53 -2.82
CA HIS A 89 17.28 17.72 -3.97
C HIS A 89 16.55 18.15 -5.24
N GLY A 90 15.56 19.04 -5.15
CA GLY A 90 14.87 19.65 -6.29
C GLY A 90 14.21 18.67 -7.26
N GLU A 91 14.29 17.38 -6.97
CA GLU A 91 13.84 16.28 -7.81
C GLU A 91 12.56 15.71 -7.20
N ASP A 92 11.49 15.75 -8.00
CA ASP A 92 10.19 15.14 -7.71
C ASP A 92 10.25 13.60 -7.71
N THR A 93 11.43 12.98 -7.59
CA THR A 93 11.57 11.52 -7.57
C THR A 93 12.76 11.11 -6.69
N PRO A 94 12.57 10.21 -5.71
CA PRO A 94 13.65 9.73 -4.85
C PRO A 94 14.72 9.00 -5.66
N LYS A 95 15.99 9.21 -5.34
CA LYS A 95 17.13 8.54 -5.98
C LYS A 95 18.03 7.81 -4.97
N ASN A 96 18.35 6.56 -5.29
CA ASN A 96 19.26 5.71 -4.51
C ASN A 96 18.91 5.64 -3.00
N MET A 97 17.62 5.68 -2.69
CA MET A 97 17.07 5.68 -1.34
C MET A 97 16.90 4.26 -0.80
N THR A 98 16.92 4.12 0.51
CA THR A 98 16.42 2.91 1.16
C THR A 98 14.91 2.81 0.91
N ALA A 99 14.47 1.67 0.40
CA ALA A 99 13.07 1.45 0.03
C ALA A 99 12.55 0.16 0.65
N ILE A 100 11.26 0.11 0.98
CA ILE A 100 10.57 -1.12 1.36
C ILE A 100 9.41 -1.36 0.40
N LEU A 101 9.35 -2.55 -0.18
CA LEU A 101 8.27 -2.99 -1.04
C LEU A 101 7.37 -3.94 -0.24
N HIS A 102 6.12 -3.52 -0.04
CA HIS A 102 5.09 -4.25 0.68
C HIS A 102 4.11 -4.90 -0.29
N GLY A 103 3.75 -6.16 -0.03
CA GLY A 103 2.76 -6.88 -0.84
C GLY A 103 2.08 -8.01 -0.08
N TYR A 104 0.91 -8.38 -0.57
CA TYR A 104 0.14 -9.53 -0.07
C TYR A 104 -0.23 -10.48 -1.20
N GLY A 105 -1.05 -10.05 -2.18
CA GLY A 105 -1.28 -10.79 -3.43
C GLY A 105 -2.04 -12.11 -3.30
N GLY A 106 -3.02 -12.18 -2.41
CA GLY A 106 -3.81 -13.40 -2.23
C GLY A 106 -5.15 -13.19 -1.51
N PHE A 107 -5.92 -14.27 -1.45
CA PHE A 107 -7.21 -14.37 -0.76
C PHE A 107 -8.30 -13.37 -1.20
N GLY A 108 -8.10 -12.64 -2.30
CA GLY A 108 -9.02 -11.57 -2.69
C GLY A 108 -9.03 -10.43 -1.67
N LEU A 109 -7.97 -10.27 -0.88
CA LEU A 109 -7.83 -9.11 0.00
C LEU A 109 -7.30 -7.94 -0.82
N MET A 110 -8.06 -6.84 -0.83
CA MET A 110 -7.55 -5.57 -1.35
C MET A 110 -6.44 -5.08 -0.41
N HIS A 111 -5.22 -5.09 -0.90
CA HIS A 111 -4.03 -4.76 -0.11
C HIS A 111 -3.62 -3.31 -0.29
N CYS A 112 -3.66 -2.84 -1.54
CA CYS A 112 -3.17 -1.53 -1.95
C CYS A 112 -4.22 -0.43 -1.71
N LYS A 113 -4.62 -0.27 -0.44
CA LYS A 113 -5.60 0.73 0.01
C LYS A 113 -4.86 1.85 0.74
N PRO A 114 -4.96 3.14 0.29
CA PRO A 114 -4.36 4.26 1.01
C PRO A 114 -4.79 4.28 2.47
N ASN A 115 -3.86 3.97 3.37
CA ASN A 115 -4.13 3.89 4.80
C ASN A 115 -3.05 4.62 5.60
N TYR A 116 -3.43 5.13 6.77
CA TYR A 116 -2.49 5.80 7.64
C TYR A 116 -1.77 4.76 8.51
N ASP A 117 -0.67 4.24 8.00
CA ASP A 117 0.18 3.33 8.77
C ASP A 117 1.11 4.14 9.68
N LYS A 118 0.82 4.06 10.98
CA LYS A 118 1.56 4.74 12.05
C LYS A 118 3.03 4.32 12.10
N LEU A 119 3.31 3.03 11.91
CA LEU A 119 4.67 2.49 12.00
C LEU A 119 5.48 2.86 10.76
N MET A 120 4.89 2.73 9.57
CA MET A 120 5.56 3.12 8.32
C MET A 120 5.83 4.63 8.29
N GLY A 121 4.87 5.45 8.72
CA GLY A 121 5.07 6.89 8.79
C GLY A 121 6.18 7.30 9.75
N PHE A 122 6.14 6.79 10.98
CA PHE A 122 7.10 7.19 12.02
C PHE A 122 8.50 6.60 11.82
N PHE A 123 8.62 5.31 11.50
CA PHE A 123 9.93 4.65 11.40
C PHE A 123 10.55 4.69 10.00
N TRP A 124 9.76 4.93 8.95
CA TRP A 124 10.21 4.89 7.56
C TRP A 124 10.17 6.26 6.90
N LEU A 125 8.99 6.86 6.76
CA LEU A 125 8.82 8.12 6.01
C LEU A 125 9.54 9.29 6.68
N GLN A 126 9.55 9.38 8.02
CA GLN A 126 10.30 10.42 8.74
C GLN A 126 11.81 10.34 8.53
N LYS A 127 12.34 9.15 8.21
CA LYS A 127 13.77 8.97 7.90
C LYS A 127 14.11 9.30 6.45
N GLY A 128 13.13 9.71 5.65
CA GLY A 128 13.30 9.98 4.21
C GLY A 128 13.37 8.72 3.35
N PHE A 129 12.96 7.57 3.89
CA PHE A 129 12.93 6.31 3.13
C PHE A 129 11.65 6.20 2.29
N VAL A 130 11.71 5.33 1.27
CA VAL A 130 10.61 5.13 0.32
C VAL A 130 9.79 3.91 0.74
N TYR A 131 8.47 4.07 0.82
CA TYR A 131 7.52 2.99 1.02
C TYR A 131 6.78 2.72 -0.29
N CYS A 132 6.78 1.47 -0.75
CA CYS A 132 6.10 1.04 -1.95
C CYS A 132 5.03 0.00 -1.61
N ASP A 133 3.80 0.23 -2.06
CA ASP A 133 2.65 -0.64 -1.82
C ASP A 133 2.21 -1.28 -3.14
N ALA A 134 2.32 -2.61 -3.22
CA ALA A 134 2.19 -3.36 -4.46
C ALA A 134 0.76 -3.86 -4.70
N ASN A 135 0.13 -3.42 -5.80
CA ASN A 135 -1.18 -3.91 -6.24
C ASN A 135 -1.04 -5.09 -7.21
N ILE A 136 -0.55 -6.21 -6.68
CA ILE A 136 -0.27 -7.45 -7.42
C ILE A 136 -1.51 -8.34 -7.53
N ARG A 137 -1.52 -9.24 -8.53
CA ARG A 137 -2.62 -10.20 -8.71
C ARG A 137 -2.78 -11.14 -7.50
N GLY A 138 -3.97 -11.73 -7.39
CA GLY A 138 -4.42 -12.49 -6.22
C GLY A 138 -5.11 -11.65 -5.14
N GLY A 139 -4.92 -10.33 -5.21
CA GLY A 139 -5.65 -9.36 -4.39
C GLY A 139 -7.12 -9.20 -4.78
N GLY A 140 -7.83 -8.39 -4.02
CA GLY A 140 -9.27 -8.17 -4.12
C GLY A 140 -9.69 -6.97 -4.98
N GLU A 141 -8.75 -6.34 -5.67
CA GLU A 141 -8.97 -5.07 -6.33
C GLU A 141 -10.02 -5.20 -7.43
N HIS A 142 -9.88 -6.20 -8.30
CA HIS A 142 -10.87 -6.58 -9.32
C HIS A 142 -11.04 -8.11 -9.34
N VAL A 143 -12.20 -8.61 -9.81
CA VAL A 143 -12.50 -10.05 -9.86
C VAL A 143 -11.44 -10.82 -10.67
N ASP A 144 -11.01 -10.25 -11.80
CA ASP A 144 -9.97 -10.84 -12.66
C ASP A 144 -8.61 -10.90 -11.97
N TRP A 145 -8.31 -9.93 -11.10
CA TRP A 145 -7.07 -9.90 -10.31
C TRP A 145 -7.01 -11.08 -9.36
N ARG A 146 -8.10 -11.32 -8.64
CA ARG A 146 -8.24 -12.48 -7.76
C ARG A 146 -8.13 -13.77 -8.58
N GLN A 147 -8.89 -13.87 -9.67
CA GLN A 147 -8.97 -15.09 -10.47
C GLN A 147 -7.65 -15.44 -11.18
N GLY A 148 -6.85 -14.43 -11.53
CA GLY A 148 -5.53 -14.57 -12.15
C GLY A 148 -4.49 -15.31 -11.31
N CYS A 149 -4.75 -15.52 -10.01
CA CYS A 149 -3.86 -16.26 -9.11
C CYS A 149 -4.48 -17.51 -8.46
N ILE A 150 -5.65 -17.96 -8.93
CA ILE A 150 -6.29 -19.22 -8.47
C ILE A 150 -5.90 -20.36 -9.45
N LYS A 151 -6.09 -21.62 -9.04
CA LYS A 151 -5.87 -22.84 -9.86
C LYS A 151 -4.42 -23.03 -10.33
N GLY A 152 -3.45 -22.83 -9.43
CA GLY A 152 -2.02 -23.03 -9.73
C GLY A 152 -1.29 -21.79 -10.28
N GLN A 153 -2.02 -20.71 -10.55
CA GLN A 153 -1.46 -19.45 -11.07
C GLN A 153 -0.91 -18.53 -9.98
N ILE A 154 -0.66 -19.03 -8.77
CA ILE A 154 -0.15 -18.20 -7.66
C ILE A 154 1.22 -17.59 -7.98
N HIS A 155 2.01 -18.23 -8.84
CA HIS A 155 3.29 -17.71 -9.31
C HIS A 155 3.17 -16.34 -10.02
N LYS A 156 1.99 -16.00 -10.54
CA LYS A 156 1.71 -14.69 -11.15
C LYS A 156 1.81 -13.54 -10.16
N SER A 157 1.43 -13.73 -8.90
CA SER A 157 1.61 -12.68 -7.87
C SER A 157 3.09 -12.47 -7.55
N PHE A 158 3.91 -13.53 -7.62
CA PHE A 158 5.36 -13.45 -7.43
C PHE A 158 6.03 -12.71 -8.60
N GLU A 159 5.66 -13.04 -9.84
CA GLU A 159 6.12 -12.34 -11.06
C GLU A 159 5.78 -10.85 -11.02
N ASP A 160 4.57 -10.50 -10.59
CA ASP A 160 4.12 -9.11 -10.45
C ASP A 160 4.95 -8.35 -9.41
N PHE A 161 5.21 -8.96 -8.26
CA PHE A 161 5.99 -8.35 -7.19
C PHE A 161 7.46 -8.16 -7.60
N GLU A 162 8.04 -9.14 -8.28
CA GLU A 162 9.37 -9.02 -8.87
C GLU A 162 9.45 -7.91 -9.92
N ALA A 163 8.41 -7.76 -10.76
CA ALA A 163 8.37 -6.72 -11.79
C ALA A 163 8.40 -5.31 -11.17
N ILE A 164 7.71 -5.11 -10.05
CA ILE A 164 7.74 -3.84 -9.31
C ILE A 164 9.13 -3.60 -8.71
N ALA A 165 9.72 -4.60 -8.05
CA ALA A 165 11.06 -4.49 -7.49
C ALA A 165 12.10 -4.13 -8.56
N LYS A 166 12.05 -4.79 -9.72
CA LYS A 166 12.92 -4.51 -10.87
C LYS A 166 12.69 -3.10 -11.44
N ASP A 167 11.44 -2.63 -11.47
CA ASP A 167 11.10 -1.28 -11.92
C ASP A 167 11.66 -0.20 -10.99
N LEU A 168 11.56 -0.38 -9.67
CA LEU A 168 12.14 0.55 -8.67
C LEU A 168 13.66 0.68 -8.82
N ILE A 169 14.35 -0.45 -9.07
CA ILE A 169 15.80 -0.45 -9.30
C ILE A 169 16.12 0.21 -10.64
N LYS A 170 15.37 -0.11 -11.71
CA LYS A 170 15.58 0.44 -13.06
C LYS A 170 15.39 1.96 -13.09
N LYS A 171 14.41 2.49 -12.35
CA LYS A 171 14.16 3.93 -12.22
C LYS A 171 15.21 4.64 -11.37
N GLY A 172 16.12 3.91 -10.72
CA GLY A 172 17.12 4.47 -9.83
C GLY A 172 16.57 4.94 -8.49
N VAL A 173 15.32 4.59 -8.15
CA VAL A 173 14.70 4.90 -6.85
C VAL A 173 15.50 4.28 -5.71
N THR A 174 15.93 3.03 -5.90
CA THR A 174 16.71 2.26 -4.94
C THR A 174 17.70 1.33 -5.66
N SER A 175 18.52 0.61 -4.90
CA SER A 175 19.39 -0.46 -5.38
C SER A 175 19.01 -1.78 -4.71
N ARG A 176 19.46 -2.93 -5.23
CA ARG A 176 19.21 -4.24 -4.60
C ARG A 176 19.63 -4.30 -3.13
N SER A 177 20.76 -3.69 -2.78
CA SER A 177 21.30 -3.63 -1.42
C SER A 177 20.52 -2.69 -0.48
N LYS A 178 19.69 -1.80 -1.03
CA LYS A 178 18.88 -0.82 -0.30
C LYS A 178 17.37 -1.10 -0.37
N LEU A 179 16.97 -2.14 -1.09
CA LEU A 179 15.59 -2.58 -1.18
C LEU A 179 15.32 -3.65 -0.12
N GLY A 180 14.31 -3.38 0.71
CA GLY A 180 13.67 -4.35 1.58
C GLY A 180 12.38 -4.88 0.96
N CYS A 181 12.04 -6.14 1.17
CA CYS A 181 10.69 -6.65 0.90
C CYS A 181 9.98 -7.03 2.21
N TRP A 182 8.73 -6.62 2.35
CA TRP A 182 7.91 -6.84 3.53
C TRP A 182 6.57 -7.48 3.19
N GLY A 183 6.11 -8.38 4.05
CA GLY A 183 4.82 -9.04 3.91
C GLY A 183 4.47 -9.88 5.13
N VAL A 184 3.18 -9.95 5.44
CA VAL A 184 2.64 -10.73 6.57
C VAL A 184 1.65 -11.78 6.07
N SER A 185 1.62 -12.95 6.73
CA SER A 185 0.78 -14.10 6.38
C SER A 185 1.07 -14.59 4.96
N HIS A 186 0.13 -14.45 4.02
CA HIS A 186 0.38 -14.74 2.61
C HIS A 186 1.49 -13.86 2.01
N GLY A 187 1.54 -12.60 2.44
CA GLY A 187 2.60 -11.68 2.06
C GLY A 187 3.99 -12.18 2.48
N GLY A 188 4.08 -12.89 3.61
CA GLY A 188 5.36 -13.49 4.06
C GLY A 188 5.81 -14.65 3.18
N LEU A 189 4.87 -15.43 2.63
CA LEU A 189 5.15 -16.47 1.63
C LEU A 189 5.58 -15.86 0.29
N LEU A 190 4.88 -14.82 -0.14
CA LEU A 190 5.21 -14.01 -1.32
C LEU A 190 6.65 -13.50 -1.24
N THR A 191 7.00 -12.77 -0.19
CA THR A 191 8.34 -12.20 -0.05
C THR A 191 9.39 -13.29 0.14
N GLY A 192 9.09 -14.35 0.89
CA GLY A 192 9.97 -15.51 1.05
C GLY A 192 10.36 -16.17 -0.27
N ASN A 193 9.40 -16.42 -1.17
CA ASN A 193 9.66 -17.06 -2.46
C ASN A 193 10.46 -16.17 -3.41
N VAL A 194 10.13 -14.88 -3.45
CA VAL A 194 10.75 -13.92 -4.35
C VAL A 194 12.23 -13.63 -3.97
N ASN A 195 12.64 -13.93 -2.74
CA ASN A 195 14.03 -13.78 -2.29
C ASN A 195 15.05 -14.44 -3.22
N SER A 196 14.72 -15.66 -3.67
CA SER A 196 15.61 -16.46 -4.51
C SER A 196 16.01 -15.73 -5.79
N THR A 197 15.10 -14.90 -6.32
CA THR A 197 15.30 -14.11 -7.54
C THR A 197 15.87 -12.72 -7.25
N LEU A 198 15.36 -12.01 -6.24
CA LEU A 198 15.71 -10.60 -6.01
C LEU A 198 17.01 -10.41 -5.22
N LYS A 199 17.36 -11.34 -4.32
CA LYS A 199 18.52 -11.25 -3.42
C LYS A 199 18.59 -9.91 -2.66
N CYS A 200 17.44 -9.45 -2.19
CA CYS A 200 17.29 -8.22 -1.41
C CYS A 200 17.10 -8.56 0.07
N CYS A 201 17.23 -7.58 0.97
CA CYS A 201 16.95 -7.80 2.38
C CYS A 201 15.44 -8.07 2.59
N ILE A 202 15.07 -9.04 3.43
CA ILE A 202 13.67 -9.46 3.60
C ILE A 202 13.23 -9.45 5.04
N ILE A 203 12.04 -8.90 5.25
CA ILE A 203 11.30 -8.94 6.51
C ILE A 203 9.98 -9.70 6.23
N SER A 204 9.98 -11.02 6.44
CA SER A 204 8.79 -11.87 6.22
C SER A 204 8.20 -12.36 7.54
N PHE A 205 6.89 -12.24 7.70
CA PHE A 205 6.14 -12.88 8.77
C PHE A 205 5.08 -13.82 8.20
N VAL A 206 5.10 -15.11 8.55
CA VAL A 206 4.06 -16.08 8.14
C VAL A 206 3.34 -16.54 9.39
N VAL A 207 2.01 -16.39 9.46
CA VAL A 207 1.23 -16.83 10.63
C VAL A 207 1.36 -18.35 10.76
N GLY A 208 1.88 -18.82 11.89
CA GLY A 208 2.16 -20.25 12.16
C GLY A 208 3.60 -20.69 11.85
N GLN A 209 4.47 -19.82 11.33
CA GLN A 209 5.91 -20.06 11.20
C GLN A 209 6.72 -18.89 11.79
N LYS A 210 7.96 -19.16 12.22
CA LYS A 210 8.85 -18.13 12.81
C LYS A 210 9.06 -16.97 11.82
N LEU A 211 9.30 -15.79 12.38
CA LEU A 211 9.84 -14.62 11.68
C LEU A 211 11.09 -15.03 10.89
N PHE A 212 11.04 -14.92 9.57
CA PHE A 212 12.21 -15.05 8.70
C PHE A 212 12.71 -13.64 8.40
N ILE A 213 13.63 -13.14 9.23
CA ILE A 213 14.48 -12.02 8.84
C ILE A 213 15.70 -12.64 8.17
N ASN A 214 15.78 -12.56 6.85
CA ASN A 214 17.00 -12.90 6.15
C ASN A 214 17.81 -11.62 5.96
N TYR A 215 18.82 -11.42 6.81
CA TYR A 215 19.84 -10.37 6.67
C TYR A 215 20.88 -10.74 5.59
N ALA A 216 20.50 -11.48 4.55
CA ALA A 216 21.37 -11.73 3.40
C ALA A 216 21.42 -10.52 2.47
N CYS A 217 21.79 -9.36 3.00
CA CYS A 217 22.45 -8.34 2.20
C CYS A 217 23.92 -8.76 2.13
N TYR A 218 24.27 -9.53 1.10
CA TYR A 218 25.66 -9.80 0.71
C TYR A 218 26.19 -8.65 -0.15
#